data_AF-A0A925IJE2-F1
#
_entry.id   AF-A0A925IJE2-F1
#
_cell.length_a   1.000
_cell.length_b   1.000
_cell.length_c   1.000
_cell.angle_alpha   90.00
_cell.angle_beta   90.00
_cell.angle_gamma   90.00
#
_symmetry.space_group_name_H-M   'P 1'
#
loop_
_entity.id
_entity.type
_entity.pdbx_description
1 polymer ?
#
loop_
_entity_poly.entity_id
_entity_poly.type
_entity_poly.pdbx_seq_one_letter_code
_entity_poly.pdbx_strand_id
1 'polypeptide(L)'
;PKYWGALPYTAGPAYLGVFIFILGLIGFVIIKTPLRWGLLAATLFGILISWGKNFAVFNTFLFEHLPMYNKFRAPSMAQVIPQFTIGVVAVLALQQLLFAEKSRELLKTDFKKILYAVGGLFALLAIMYVMMEYSSVGDPYSSSRLKSMGADDELARTAIAGMKADRQAMFGGQLLRAAAFGLLLLGTLYLYMKNRIKPMLATIALLVISTLELTMVSKKYLAEENYVTPDDYTSTNFTATAIDQQILKDKDPNFRVFNMAGDTYNESRTSYFHKSVGGYHPAKLRIYQDVIEKYLSGRPNPGILNMLNTKYIVIQDPQSGQPGLIPNPDVFGPCWLVKYVKVVENRVEAIQSIGTTNLKDTAIVDKTFSKNIVQPQWDSASSVKMIKFDNDAIEYEANCTGPQFAVFSEVYYPVGWNAYLDGKKTDYANVNYILRGLSLPAGKHSIKFVFEPASVKKGVSIMFVASIIILLVFAGGLFMHFRREMQSGDRKSSGGKSYGKDIA
;
A
#
# COMPACT_ATOMS: atom_id res chain seq x y z
N PRO A 1 16.84 -13.11 -11.13
CA PRO A 1 15.45 -12.65 -10.84
C PRO A 1 14.41 -13.49 -11.61
N LYS A 2 13.34 -13.96 -10.94
CA LYS A 2 12.34 -14.88 -11.53
C LYS A 2 11.25 -14.19 -12.39
N TYR A 3 11.02 -12.89 -12.18
CA TYR A 3 9.99 -12.13 -12.91
C TYR A 3 10.52 -11.60 -14.25
N TRP A 4 9.69 -11.71 -15.31
CA TRP A 4 9.90 -11.10 -16.62
C TRP A 4 8.79 -10.08 -16.91
N GLY A 5 9.13 -9.00 -17.62
CA GLY A 5 8.21 -7.90 -17.91
C GLY A 5 8.58 -6.56 -17.25
N ALA A 6 7.63 -5.63 -17.29
CA ALA A 6 7.85 -4.21 -17.02
C ALA A 6 7.73 -3.81 -15.53
N LEU A 7 7.25 -4.68 -14.64
CA LEU A 7 7.17 -4.38 -13.21
C LEU A 7 8.57 -4.42 -12.57
N PRO A 8 9.02 -3.35 -11.89
CA PRO A 8 10.33 -3.33 -11.24
C PRO A 8 10.47 -4.34 -10.10
N TYR A 9 9.39 -4.57 -9.36
CA TYR A 9 9.31 -5.50 -8.24
C TYR A 9 7.87 -5.94 -8.00
N THR A 10 7.67 -7.13 -7.45
CA THR A 10 6.39 -7.62 -6.92
C THR A 10 6.64 -8.47 -5.67
N ALA A 11 5.86 -8.24 -4.61
CA ALA A 11 5.94 -8.99 -3.35
C ALA A 11 5.23 -10.35 -3.43
N GLY A 12 4.49 -10.62 -4.50
CA GLY A 12 3.78 -11.86 -4.74
C GLY A 12 2.74 -11.69 -5.86
N PRO A 13 2.48 -12.74 -6.66
CA PRO A 13 1.43 -12.69 -7.67
C PRO A 13 0.05 -12.75 -7.00
N ALA A 14 -0.94 -12.06 -7.57
CA ALA A 14 -2.35 -12.21 -7.25
C ALA A 14 -2.87 -13.58 -7.74
N TYR A 15 -2.35 -14.67 -7.16
CA TYR A 15 -2.62 -16.03 -7.60
C TYR A 15 -4.01 -16.48 -7.13
N LEU A 16 -4.90 -16.74 -8.08
CA LEU A 16 -6.27 -17.20 -7.83
C LEU A 16 -6.37 -18.74 -7.68
N GLY A 17 -5.41 -19.47 -8.25
CA GLY A 17 -5.53 -20.90 -8.53
C GLY A 17 -5.94 -21.13 -10.00
N VAL A 18 -5.19 -21.98 -10.70
CA VAL A 18 -5.48 -22.43 -12.06
C VAL A 18 -6.86 -23.04 -12.12
N PHE A 19 -7.20 -23.88 -11.13
CA PHE A 19 -8.47 -24.57 -11.09
C PHE A 19 -9.66 -23.60 -11.05
N ILE A 20 -9.62 -22.62 -10.15
CA ILE A 20 -10.64 -21.58 -10.01
C ILE A 20 -10.71 -20.72 -11.27
N PHE A 21 -9.55 -20.38 -11.85
CA PHE A 21 -9.49 -19.60 -13.07
C PHE A 21 -10.17 -20.32 -14.26
N ILE A 22 -9.86 -21.60 -14.48
CA ILE A 22 -10.48 -22.39 -15.57
C ILE A 22 -11.97 -22.55 -15.33
N LEU A 23 -12.42 -22.83 -14.10
CA LEU A 23 -13.83 -22.89 -13.76
C LEU A 23 -14.56 -21.56 -14.01
N GLY A 24 -13.95 -20.43 -13.65
CA GLY A 24 -14.50 -19.11 -13.92
C GLY A 24 -14.62 -18.84 -15.43
N LEU A 25 -13.60 -19.21 -16.21
CA LEU A 25 -13.66 -19.14 -17.68
C LEU A 25 -14.81 -19.97 -18.24
N ILE A 26 -14.97 -21.21 -17.75
CA ILE A 26 -16.10 -22.08 -18.10
C ILE A 26 -17.43 -21.40 -17.75
N GLY A 27 -17.53 -20.81 -16.56
CA GLY A 27 -18.72 -20.11 -16.09
C GLY A 27 -19.15 -18.98 -17.02
N PHE A 28 -18.22 -18.16 -17.51
CA PHE A 28 -18.56 -17.09 -18.47
C PHE A 28 -19.20 -17.62 -19.77
N VAL A 29 -18.85 -18.85 -20.18
CA VAL A 29 -19.38 -19.48 -21.39
C VAL A 29 -20.75 -20.12 -21.16
N ILE A 30 -20.93 -20.85 -20.05
CA ILE A 30 -22.13 -21.69 -19.83
C ILE A 30 -23.26 -20.97 -19.08
N ILE A 31 -22.95 -19.97 -18.25
CA ILE A 31 -23.95 -19.25 -17.46
C ILE A 31 -24.76 -18.37 -18.38
N LYS A 32 -26.08 -18.56 -18.43
CA LYS A 32 -26.97 -17.81 -19.36
C LYS A 32 -27.56 -16.54 -18.76
N THR A 33 -27.40 -16.31 -17.47
CA THR A 33 -27.97 -15.15 -16.77
C THR A 33 -27.21 -13.86 -17.09
N PRO A 34 -27.87 -12.68 -17.17
CA PRO A 34 -27.19 -11.39 -17.40
C PRO A 34 -26.04 -11.10 -16.43
N LEU A 35 -26.08 -11.65 -15.22
CA LEU A 35 -25.03 -11.54 -14.20
C LEU A 35 -23.63 -11.92 -14.74
N ARG A 36 -23.52 -12.91 -15.63
CA ARG A 36 -22.20 -13.30 -16.20
C ARG A 36 -21.53 -12.17 -16.96
N TRP A 37 -22.30 -11.32 -17.65
CA TRP A 37 -21.76 -10.20 -18.41
C TRP A 37 -21.33 -9.06 -17.50
N GLY A 38 -22.08 -8.79 -16.42
CA GLY A 38 -21.65 -7.83 -15.40
C GLY A 38 -20.35 -8.26 -14.71
N LEU A 39 -20.25 -9.54 -14.34
CA LEU A 39 -19.02 -10.10 -13.75
C LEU A 39 -17.85 -10.12 -14.75
N LEU A 40 -18.10 -10.37 -16.03
CA LEU A 40 -17.07 -10.32 -17.07
C LEU A 40 -16.58 -8.89 -17.28
N ALA A 41 -17.49 -7.92 -17.39
CA ALA A 41 -17.16 -6.50 -17.52
C ALA A 41 -16.32 -6.02 -16.33
N ALA A 42 -16.69 -6.39 -15.10
CA ALA A 42 -15.93 -6.06 -13.89
C ALA A 42 -14.53 -6.74 -13.88
N THR A 43 -14.45 -8.02 -14.28
CA THR A 43 -13.17 -8.74 -14.44
C THR A 43 -12.25 -8.01 -15.41
N LEU A 44 -12.73 -7.70 -16.62
CA LEU A 44 -11.96 -7.01 -17.65
C LEU A 44 -11.57 -5.61 -17.22
N PHE A 45 -12.49 -4.86 -16.61
CA PHE A 45 -12.23 -3.52 -16.09
C PHE A 45 -11.10 -3.53 -15.05
N GLY A 46 -11.11 -4.47 -14.10
CA GLY A 46 -10.02 -4.62 -13.12
C GLY A 46 -8.68 -4.98 -13.77
N ILE A 47 -8.66 -5.81 -14.81
CA ILE A 47 -7.45 -6.13 -15.59
C ILE A 47 -6.91 -4.88 -16.29
N LEU A 48 -7.76 -4.11 -16.97
CA LEU A 48 -7.35 -2.90 -17.70
C LEU A 48 -6.79 -1.81 -16.75
N ILE A 49 -7.38 -1.68 -15.56
CA ILE A 49 -6.83 -0.83 -14.48
C ILE A 49 -5.43 -1.33 -14.08
N SER A 50 -5.28 -2.65 -13.88
CA SER A 50 -4.03 -3.22 -13.37
C SER A 50 -2.80 -2.99 -14.27
N TRP A 51 -3.01 -2.69 -15.56
CA TRP A 51 -1.94 -2.40 -16.51
C TRP A 51 -1.27 -1.04 -16.27
N GLY A 52 -1.91 -0.10 -15.57
CA GLY A 52 -1.36 1.21 -15.23
C GLY A 52 -0.73 1.90 -16.44
N LYS A 53 0.55 2.27 -16.34
CA LYS A 53 1.30 2.95 -17.41
C LYS A 53 1.39 2.16 -18.72
N ASN A 54 1.23 0.83 -18.70
CA ASN A 54 1.24 0.01 -19.92
C ASN A 54 -0.05 0.17 -20.74
N PHE A 55 -1.10 0.76 -20.14
CA PHE A 55 -2.27 1.24 -20.85
C PHE A 55 -2.62 2.66 -20.37
N ALA A 56 -1.69 3.58 -20.64
CA ALA A 56 -1.73 4.95 -20.14
C ALA A 56 -2.98 5.71 -20.55
N VAL A 57 -3.46 5.57 -21.81
CA VAL A 57 -4.66 6.29 -22.29
C VAL A 57 -5.87 6.02 -21.38
N PHE A 58 -6.13 4.76 -21.06
CA PHE A 58 -7.23 4.37 -20.18
C PHE A 58 -6.98 4.80 -18.72
N ASN A 59 -5.78 4.55 -18.20
CA ASN A 59 -5.48 4.80 -16.79
C ASN A 59 -5.34 6.29 -16.44
N THR A 60 -4.81 7.11 -17.35
CA THR A 60 -4.74 8.56 -17.21
C THR A 60 -6.13 9.18 -17.28
N PHE A 61 -6.99 8.72 -18.19
CA PHE A 61 -8.39 9.15 -18.23
C PHE A 61 -9.09 8.90 -16.88
N LEU A 62 -8.96 7.69 -16.32
CA LEU A 62 -9.49 7.39 -14.98
C LEU A 62 -8.84 8.25 -13.90
N PHE A 63 -7.53 8.49 -13.95
CA PHE A 63 -6.83 9.34 -12.99
C PHE A 63 -7.33 10.77 -12.96
N GLU A 64 -7.67 11.32 -14.12
CA GLU A 64 -8.15 12.70 -14.24
C GLU A 64 -9.64 12.84 -13.95
N HIS A 65 -10.47 11.84 -14.32
CA HIS A 65 -11.93 11.98 -14.33
C HIS A 65 -12.66 11.11 -13.31
N LEU A 66 -12.13 9.94 -12.93
CA LEU A 66 -12.78 9.05 -11.98
C LEU A 66 -12.53 9.56 -10.55
N PRO A 67 -13.57 9.97 -9.80
CA PRO A 67 -13.39 10.50 -8.45
C PRO A 67 -12.62 9.52 -7.56
N MET A 68 -11.70 10.05 -6.76
CA MET A 68 -10.83 9.30 -5.83
C MET A 68 -9.84 8.33 -6.50
N TYR A 69 -9.87 8.13 -7.83
CA TYR A 69 -8.92 7.23 -8.49
C TYR A 69 -7.48 7.73 -8.33
N ASN A 70 -7.27 9.05 -8.37
CA ASN A 70 -5.97 9.68 -8.12
C ASN A 70 -5.44 9.51 -6.67
N LYS A 71 -6.19 8.83 -5.79
CA LYS A 71 -5.74 8.44 -4.45
C LYS A 71 -5.23 6.99 -4.38
N PHE A 72 -5.42 6.19 -5.43
CA PHE A 72 -4.90 4.82 -5.48
C PHE A 72 -3.40 4.83 -5.76
N ARG A 73 -2.64 4.15 -4.88
CA ARG A 73 -1.18 4.12 -4.95
C ARG A 73 -0.62 3.18 -6.02
N ALA A 74 -1.28 2.04 -6.22
CA ALA A 74 -0.78 0.96 -7.07
C ALA A 74 -1.92 0.41 -7.93
N PRO A 75 -1.98 0.73 -9.24
CA PRO A 75 -3.01 0.23 -10.14
C PRO A 75 -3.09 -1.31 -10.17
N SER A 76 -1.96 -2.00 -10.00
CA SER A 76 -1.91 -3.47 -9.94
C SER A 76 -2.78 -4.08 -8.85
N MET A 77 -3.07 -3.37 -7.76
CA MET A 77 -3.95 -3.85 -6.69
C MET A 77 -5.40 -4.04 -7.16
N ALA A 78 -5.80 -3.44 -8.29
CA ALA A 78 -7.11 -3.69 -8.88
C ALA A 78 -7.33 -5.13 -9.33
N GLN A 79 -6.28 -5.97 -9.36
CA GLN A 79 -6.37 -7.42 -9.55
C GLN A 79 -7.25 -8.12 -8.50
N VAL A 80 -7.55 -7.48 -7.37
CA VAL A 80 -8.55 -7.99 -6.41
C VAL A 80 -9.94 -8.13 -7.05
N ILE A 81 -10.29 -7.26 -7.99
CA ILE A 81 -11.58 -7.28 -8.70
C ILE A 81 -11.71 -8.58 -9.52
N PRO A 82 -10.81 -8.90 -10.48
CA PRO A 82 -10.88 -10.16 -11.22
C PRO A 82 -10.76 -11.38 -10.31
N GLN A 83 -9.98 -11.34 -9.23
CA GLN A 83 -9.92 -12.46 -8.28
C GLN A 83 -11.30 -12.75 -7.67
N PHE A 84 -12.00 -11.71 -7.20
CA PHE A 84 -13.33 -11.85 -6.63
C PHE A 84 -14.36 -12.29 -7.67
N THR A 85 -14.43 -11.61 -8.82
CA THR A 85 -15.45 -11.89 -9.84
C THR A 85 -15.29 -13.27 -10.45
N ILE A 86 -14.05 -13.69 -10.76
CA ILE A 86 -13.78 -15.05 -11.27
C ILE A 86 -14.14 -16.10 -10.22
N GLY A 87 -13.84 -15.86 -8.93
CA GLY A 87 -14.25 -16.73 -7.83
C GLY A 87 -15.77 -16.91 -7.76
N VAL A 88 -16.53 -15.82 -7.84
CA VAL A 88 -18.01 -15.86 -7.88
C VAL A 88 -18.51 -16.66 -9.08
N VAL A 89 -17.96 -16.40 -10.27
CA VAL A 89 -18.35 -17.10 -11.50
C VAL A 89 -18.01 -18.58 -11.44
N ALA A 90 -16.88 -18.97 -10.83
CA ALA A 90 -16.50 -20.36 -10.65
C ALA A 90 -17.50 -21.12 -9.76
N VAL A 91 -17.99 -20.51 -8.68
CA VAL A 91 -19.03 -21.10 -7.81
C VAL A 91 -20.36 -21.24 -8.56
N LEU A 92 -20.78 -20.21 -9.30
CA LEU A 92 -21.98 -20.27 -10.12
C LEU A 92 -21.88 -21.35 -11.21
N ALA A 93 -20.70 -21.51 -11.81
CA ALA A 93 -20.43 -22.57 -12.79
C ALA A 93 -20.59 -23.95 -12.16
N LEU A 94 -20.02 -24.20 -10.98
CA LEU A 94 -20.16 -25.46 -10.26
C LEU A 94 -21.62 -25.77 -9.92
N GLN A 95 -22.37 -24.78 -9.43
CA GLN A 95 -23.79 -24.91 -9.14
C GLN A 95 -24.57 -25.33 -10.39
N GLN A 96 -24.32 -24.67 -11.53
CA GLN A 96 -25.00 -24.98 -12.79
C GLN A 96 -24.59 -26.35 -13.36
N LEU A 97 -23.31 -26.71 -13.26
CA LEU A 97 -22.76 -27.94 -13.86
C LEU A 97 -23.14 -29.21 -13.08
N LEU A 98 -23.28 -29.13 -11.76
CA LEU A 98 -23.43 -30.31 -10.90
C LEU A 98 -24.78 -30.41 -10.20
N PHE A 99 -25.46 -29.28 -9.95
CA PHE A 99 -26.63 -29.22 -9.07
C PHE A 99 -27.88 -28.60 -9.71
N ALA A 100 -27.79 -28.03 -10.92
CA ALA A 100 -28.97 -27.58 -11.64
C ALA A 100 -29.87 -28.76 -12.04
N GLU A 101 -31.15 -28.46 -12.24
CA GLU A 101 -32.07 -29.42 -12.86
C GLU A 101 -31.55 -29.80 -14.26
N LYS A 102 -31.54 -31.11 -14.56
CA LYS A 102 -30.98 -31.65 -15.82
C LYS A 102 -29.50 -31.25 -16.07
N SER A 103 -28.74 -30.98 -15.01
CA SER A 103 -27.31 -30.64 -15.06
C SER A 103 -26.47 -31.49 -16.01
N ARG A 104 -26.68 -32.81 -16.04
CA ARG A 104 -25.96 -33.72 -16.95
C ARG A 104 -26.31 -33.51 -18.42
N GLU A 105 -27.57 -33.21 -18.72
CA GLU A 105 -28.00 -32.91 -20.09
C GLU A 105 -27.42 -31.58 -20.54
N LEU A 106 -27.50 -30.55 -19.70
CA LEU A 106 -26.85 -29.26 -19.92
C LEU A 106 -25.35 -29.44 -20.17
N LEU A 107 -24.68 -30.24 -19.33
CA LEU A 107 -23.26 -30.54 -19.49
C LEU A 107 -22.98 -31.26 -20.80
N LYS A 108 -23.78 -32.26 -21.21
CA LYS A 108 -23.63 -32.92 -22.52
C LYS A 108 -23.76 -31.94 -23.67
N THR A 109 -24.74 -31.05 -23.62
CA THR A 109 -24.99 -30.04 -24.66
C THR A 109 -23.84 -29.03 -24.75
N ASP A 110 -23.35 -28.55 -23.61
CA ASP A 110 -22.33 -27.50 -23.55
C ASP A 110 -20.89 -28.02 -23.49
N PHE A 111 -20.67 -29.34 -23.41
CA PHE A 111 -19.32 -29.94 -23.25
C PHE A 111 -18.34 -29.49 -24.34
N LYS A 112 -18.78 -29.40 -25.59
CA LYS A 112 -17.94 -28.90 -26.69
C LYS A 112 -17.51 -27.45 -26.48
N LYS A 113 -18.40 -26.59 -25.97
CA LYS A 113 -18.08 -25.18 -25.66
C LYS A 113 -17.07 -25.09 -24.53
N ILE A 114 -17.20 -25.95 -23.52
CA ILE A 114 -16.21 -26.08 -22.43
C ILE A 114 -14.84 -26.47 -23.01
N LEU A 115 -14.78 -27.47 -23.89
CA LEU A 115 -13.53 -27.88 -24.54
C LEU A 115 -12.92 -26.75 -25.39
N TYR A 116 -13.73 -26.01 -26.14
CA TYR A 116 -13.23 -24.85 -26.90
C TYR A 116 -12.72 -23.72 -26.01
N ALA A 117 -13.39 -23.44 -24.89
CA ALA A 117 -12.96 -22.42 -23.95
C ALA A 117 -11.62 -22.78 -23.29
N VAL A 118 -11.51 -24.00 -22.77
CA VAL A 118 -10.28 -24.49 -22.13
C VAL A 118 -9.16 -24.66 -23.15
N GLY A 119 -9.47 -25.25 -24.32
CA GLY A 119 -8.51 -25.40 -25.42
C GLY A 119 -8.02 -24.05 -25.96
N GLY A 120 -8.91 -23.08 -26.11
CA GLY A 120 -8.57 -21.71 -26.52
C GLY A 120 -7.66 -21.00 -25.52
N LEU A 121 -7.90 -21.18 -24.21
CA LEU A 121 -6.99 -20.68 -23.17
C LEU A 121 -5.59 -21.29 -23.33
N PHE A 122 -5.48 -22.61 -23.46
CA PHE A 122 -4.16 -23.26 -23.61
C PHE A 122 -3.48 -22.94 -24.94
N ALA A 123 -4.24 -22.75 -26.02
CA ALA A 123 -3.71 -22.27 -27.29
C ALA A 123 -3.13 -20.84 -27.14
N LEU A 124 -3.85 -19.94 -26.48
CA LEU A 124 -3.35 -18.59 -26.18
C LEU A 124 -2.09 -18.64 -25.32
N LEU A 125 -2.07 -19.45 -24.26
CA LEU A 125 -0.89 -19.59 -23.40
C LEU A 125 0.31 -20.20 -24.14
N ALA A 126 0.09 -21.15 -25.06
CA ALA A 126 1.13 -21.72 -25.90
C ALA A 126 1.70 -20.68 -26.88
N ILE A 127 0.84 -19.85 -27.50
CA ILE A 127 1.29 -18.72 -28.33
C ILE A 127 2.13 -17.76 -27.48
N MET A 128 1.68 -17.40 -26.28
CA MET A 128 2.45 -16.54 -25.38
C MET A 128 3.80 -17.16 -25.00
N TYR A 129 3.85 -18.47 -24.77
CA TYR A 129 5.09 -19.18 -24.45
C TYR A 129 6.13 -19.08 -25.57
N VAL A 130 5.69 -19.11 -26.83
CA VAL A 130 6.60 -19.01 -27.99
C VAL A 130 6.97 -17.56 -28.29
N MET A 131 6.03 -16.63 -28.14
CA MET A 131 6.19 -15.23 -28.60
C MET A 131 6.90 -14.32 -27.58
N MET A 132 7.01 -14.71 -26.31
CA MET A 132 7.62 -13.86 -25.28
C MET A 132 9.15 -13.90 -25.31
N GLU A 133 9.77 -12.75 -25.07
CA GLU A 133 11.24 -12.61 -25.02
C GLU A 133 11.88 -12.98 -23.67
N TYR A 134 11.07 -13.16 -22.62
CA TYR A 134 11.51 -13.45 -21.25
C TYR A 134 12.51 -12.46 -20.63
N SER A 135 12.62 -11.26 -21.21
CA SER A 135 13.40 -10.13 -20.71
C SER A 135 12.75 -9.49 -19.47
N SER A 136 13.58 -8.97 -18.57
CA SER A 136 13.16 -8.24 -17.37
C SER A 136 13.76 -6.84 -17.35
N VAL A 137 13.04 -5.87 -16.78
CA VAL A 137 13.57 -4.51 -16.55
C VAL A 137 14.83 -4.48 -15.69
N GLY A 138 15.09 -5.53 -14.90
CA GLY A 138 16.29 -5.67 -14.09
C GLY A 138 17.50 -6.29 -14.81
N ASP A 139 17.34 -6.76 -16.06
CA ASP A 139 18.44 -7.40 -16.79
C ASP A 139 19.61 -6.44 -17.08
N PRO A 140 19.38 -5.18 -17.51
CA PRO A 140 20.48 -4.22 -17.69
C PRO A 140 21.25 -3.95 -16.39
N TYR A 141 20.55 -3.81 -15.26
CA TYR A 141 21.17 -3.62 -13.95
C TYR A 141 21.99 -4.85 -13.52
N SER A 142 21.45 -6.05 -13.77
CA SER A 142 22.16 -7.30 -13.47
C SER A 142 23.43 -7.42 -14.31
N SER A 143 23.36 -7.03 -15.59
CA SER A 143 24.51 -6.98 -16.48
C SER A 143 25.57 -5.97 -16.02
N SER A 144 25.17 -4.73 -15.68
CA SER A 144 26.10 -3.72 -15.19
C SER A 144 26.75 -4.12 -13.86
N ARG A 145 26.01 -4.78 -12.97
CA ARG A 145 26.54 -5.29 -11.71
C ARG A 145 27.59 -6.37 -11.95
N LEU A 146 27.35 -7.33 -12.83
CA LEU A 146 28.34 -8.35 -13.18
C LEU A 146 29.63 -7.71 -13.72
N LYS A 147 29.51 -6.73 -14.63
CA LYS A 147 30.67 -6.00 -15.16
C LYS A 147 31.44 -5.26 -14.07
N SER A 148 30.73 -4.63 -13.12
CA SER A 148 31.36 -3.97 -11.97
C SER A 148 32.11 -4.93 -11.04
N MET A 149 31.77 -6.23 -11.07
CA MET A 149 32.46 -7.29 -10.35
C MET A 149 33.59 -7.95 -11.17
N GLY A 150 33.93 -7.39 -12.35
CA GLY A 150 35.02 -7.87 -13.20
C GLY A 150 34.61 -8.89 -14.26
N ALA A 151 33.31 -9.14 -14.47
CA ALA A 151 32.86 -9.98 -15.59
C ALA A 151 33.09 -9.27 -16.94
N ASP A 152 33.58 -10.01 -17.93
CA ASP A 152 33.63 -9.54 -19.31
C ASP A 152 32.23 -9.49 -19.96
N ASP A 153 32.17 -8.95 -21.18
CA ASP A 153 30.94 -8.77 -21.92
C ASP A 153 30.27 -10.11 -22.31
N GLU A 154 31.07 -11.15 -22.56
CA GLU A 154 30.58 -12.47 -22.96
C GLU A 154 29.93 -13.19 -21.78
N LEU A 155 30.58 -13.19 -20.62
CA LEU A 155 30.07 -13.75 -19.39
C LEU A 155 28.79 -13.03 -18.95
N ALA A 156 28.76 -11.70 -19.04
CA ALA A 156 27.57 -10.92 -18.72
C ALA A 156 26.40 -11.29 -19.66
N ARG A 157 26.63 -11.41 -20.96
CA ARG A 157 25.58 -11.81 -21.94
C ARG A 157 25.08 -13.23 -21.70
N THR A 158 25.99 -14.17 -21.47
CA THR A 158 25.67 -15.58 -21.19
C THR A 158 24.85 -15.71 -19.91
N ALA A 159 25.19 -14.96 -18.86
CA ALA A 159 24.41 -14.92 -17.64
C ALA A 159 22.98 -14.38 -17.85
N ILE A 160 22.81 -13.30 -18.64
CA ILE A 160 21.47 -12.80 -18.98
C ILE A 160 20.69 -13.83 -19.82
N ALA A 161 21.33 -14.47 -20.80
CA ALA A 161 20.70 -15.50 -21.63
C ALA A 161 20.25 -16.70 -20.80
N GLY A 162 21.08 -17.18 -19.87
CA GLY A 162 20.71 -18.22 -18.91
C GLY A 162 19.50 -17.84 -18.05
N MET A 163 19.46 -16.61 -17.54
CA MET A 163 18.29 -16.12 -16.80
C MET A 163 17.01 -16.08 -17.64
N LYS A 164 17.10 -15.76 -18.94
CA LYS A 164 15.95 -15.80 -19.87
C LYS A 164 15.49 -17.24 -20.10
N ALA A 165 16.44 -18.17 -20.31
CA ALA A 165 16.14 -19.60 -20.47
C ALA A 165 15.46 -20.17 -19.22
N ASP A 166 15.92 -19.81 -18.02
CA ASP A 166 15.29 -20.20 -16.76
C ASP A 166 13.85 -19.69 -16.66
N ARG A 167 13.59 -18.43 -17.02
CA ARG A 167 12.24 -17.85 -17.02
C ARG A 167 11.31 -18.56 -18.02
N GLN A 168 11.82 -18.88 -19.21
CA GLN A 168 11.08 -19.64 -20.21
C GLN A 168 10.75 -21.05 -19.68
N ALA A 169 11.73 -21.78 -19.15
CA ALA A 169 11.54 -23.09 -18.56
C ALA A 169 10.53 -23.05 -17.40
N MET A 170 10.57 -22.01 -16.57
CA MET A 170 9.60 -21.79 -15.50
C MET A 170 8.18 -21.61 -16.06
N PHE A 171 7.98 -20.80 -17.10
CA PHE A 171 6.66 -20.62 -17.72
C PHE A 171 6.16 -21.94 -18.34
N GLY A 172 7.02 -22.65 -19.07
CA GLY A 172 6.69 -23.96 -19.65
C GLY A 172 6.29 -24.99 -18.59
N GLY A 173 7.03 -25.07 -17.48
CA GLY A 173 6.68 -25.93 -16.35
C GLY A 173 5.33 -25.57 -15.71
N GLN A 174 5.01 -24.27 -15.58
CA GLN A 174 3.69 -23.86 -15.10
C GLN A 174 2.57 -24.15 -16.10
N LEU A 175 2.84 -24.07 -17.41
CA LEU A 175 1.88 -24.41 -18.45
C LEU A 175 1.48 -25.89 -18.41
N LEU A 176 2.47 -26.79 -18.27
CA LEU A 176 2.23 -28.22 -18.12
C LEU A 176 1.44 -28.54 -16.84
N ARG A 177 1.81 -27.91 -15.73
CA ARG A 177 1.07 -28.05 -14.47
C ARG A 177 -0.38 -27.59 -14.62
N ALA A 178 -0.60 -26.44 -15.27
CA ALA A 178 -1.94 -25.92 -15.52
C ALA A 178 -2.75 -26.87 -16.41
N ALA A 179 -2.13 -27.45 -17.45
CA ALA A 179 -2.76 -28.43 -18.31
C ALA A 179 -3.18 -29.69 -17.54
N ALA A 180 -2.35 -30.19 -16.63
CA ALA A 180 -2.69 -31.32 -15.77
C ALA A 180 -3.94 -31.04 -14.91
N PHE A 181 -4.01 -29.86 -14.27
CA PHE A 181 -5.21 -29.46 -13.51
C PHE A 181 -6.45 -29.27 -14.40
N GLY A 182 -6.28 -28.70 -15.59
CA GLY A 182 -7.35 -28.58 -16.58
C GLY A 182 -7.90 -29.94 -17.00
N LEU A 183 -7.03 -30.93 -17.25
CA LEU A 183 -7.42 -32.29 -17.58
C LEU A 183 -8.15 -32.99 -16.43
N LEU A 184 -7.71 -32.80 -15.18
CA LEU A 184 -8.40 -33.35 -14.00
C LEU A 184 -9.82 -32.77 -13.85
N LEU A 185 -9.97 -31.45 -14.06
CA LEU A 185 -11.28 -30.80 -14.07
C LEU A 185 -12.18 -31.37 -15.17
N LEU A 186 -11.71 -31.38 -16.41
CA LEU A 186 -12.46 -31.89 -17.57
C LEU A 186 -12.81 -33.38 -17.40
N GLY A 187 -11.88 -34.18 -16.89
CA GLY A 187 -12.08 -35.59 -16.57
C GLY A 187 -13.16 -35.80 -15.51
N THR A 188 -13.15 -35.01 -14.44
CA THR A 188 -14.18 -35.08 -13.40
C THR A 188 -15.56 -34.72 -13.95
N LEU A 189 -15.66 -33.64 -14.73
CA LEU A 189 -16.90 -33.25 -15.41
C LEU A 189 -17.36 -34.33 -16.40
N TYR A 190 -16.45 -34.93 -17.15
CA TYR A 190 -16.74 -36.01 -18.09
C TYR A 190 -17.29 -37.27 -17.39
N LEU A 191 -16.68 -37.69 -16.28
CA LEU A 191 -17.15 -38.82 -15.48
C LEU A 191 -18.55 -38.55 -14.91
N TYR A 192 -18.80 -37.33 -14.42
CA TYR A 192 -20.14 -36.93 -13.97
C TYR A 192 -21.15 -36.94 -15.11
N MET A 193 -20.79 -36.40 -16.27
CA MET A 193 -21.60 -36.38 -17.49
C MET A 193 -21.98 -37.80 -17.96
N LYS A 194 -21.08 -38.77 -17.79
CA LYS A 194 -21.29 -40.19 -18.09
C LYS A 194 -21.97 -40.97 -16.95
N ASN A 195 -22.47 -40.29 -15.91
CA ASN A 195 -23.12 -40.89 -14.74
C ASN A 195 -22.22 -41.91 -14.00
N ARG A 196 -20.90 -41.73 -14.04
CA ARG A 196 -19.94 -42.59 -13.32
C ARG A 196 -19.72 -42.15 -11.88
N ILE A 197 -19.96 -40.87 -11.57
CA ILE A 197 -19.85 -40.29 -10.24
C ILE A 197 -21.08 -39.43 -9.89
N LYS A 198 -21.38 -39.34 -8.59
CA LYS A 198 -22.43 -38.47 -8.04
C LYS A 198 -21.95 -37.01 -7.98
N PRO A 199 -22.87 -36.01 -8.00
CA PRO A 199 -22.48 -34.60 -8.00
C PRO A 199 -21.68 -34.23 -6.74
N MET A 200 -22.08 -34.73 -5.56
CA MET A 200 -21.34 -34.50 -4.31
C MET A 200 -19.90 -35.02 -4.37
N LEU A 201 -19.69 -36.21 -4.94
CA LEU A 201 -18.34 -36.78 -5.07
C LEU A 201 -17.50 -35.96 -6.06
N ALA A 202 -18.09 -35.49 -7.16
CA ALA A 202 -17.43 -34.58 -8.07
C ALA A 202 -17.01 -33.29 -7.34
N THR A 203 -17.92 -32.66 -6.59
CA THR A 203 -17.62 -31.45 -5.80
C THR A 203 -16.49 -31.66 -4.80
N ILE A 204 -16.50 -32.77 -4.04
CA ILE A 204 -15.43 -33.09 -3.10
C ILE A 204 -14.09 -33.26 -3.83
N ALA A 205 -14.07 -34.00 -4.95
CA ALA A 205 -12.86 -34.18 -5.74
C ALA A 205 -12.29 -32.83 -6.23
N LEU A 206 -13.16 -31.96 -6.77
CA LEU A 206 -12.78 -30.63 -7.23
C LEU A 206 -12.27 -29.74 -6.09
N LEU A 207 -12.90 -29.79 -4.91
CA LEU A 207 -12.47 -29.04 -3.73
C LEU A 207 -11.08 -29.51 -3.24
N VAL A 208 -10.85 -30.82 -3.18
CA VAL A 208 -9.55 -31.40 -2.80
C VAL A 208 -8.47 -30.99 -3.80
N ILE A 209 -8.74 -31.09 -5.11
CA ILE A 209 -7.80 -30.67 -6.15
C ILE A 209 -7.44 -29.18 -6.00
N SER A 210 -8.43 -28.31 -5.85
CA SER A 210 -8.22 -26.87 -5.66
C SER A 210 -7.42 -26.57 -4.39
N THR A 211 -7.72 -27.27 -3.29
CA THR A 211 -7.04 -27.08 -1.99
C THR A 211 -5.58 -27.51 -2.08
N LEU A 212 -5.31 -28.67 -2.68
CA LEU A 212 -3.95 -29.17 -2.89
C LEU A 212 -3.15 -28.23 -3.79
N GLU A 213 -3.75 -27.74 -4.88
CA GLU A 213 -3.10 -26.81 -5.80
C GLU A 213 -2.67 -25.51 -5.09
N LEU A 214 -3.61 -24.87 -4.38
CA LEU A 214 -3.36 -23.65 -3.63
C LEU A 214 -2.32 -23.88 -2.55
N THR A 215 -2.43 -24.98 -1.78
CA THR A 215 -1.46 -25.32 -0.72
C THR A 215 -0.05 -25.48 -1.30
N MET A 216 0.11 -26.16 -2.44
CA MET A 216 1.41 -26.32 -3.09
C MET A 216 2.03 -24.98 -3.54
N VAL A 217 1.21 -23.99 -3.91
CA VAL A 217 1.71 -22.66 -4.27
C VAL A 217 2.00 -21.85 -3.01
N SER A 218 1.09 -21.85 -2.03
CA SER A 218 1.23 -21.13 -0.76
C SER A 218 2.46 -21.57 0.02
N LYS A 219 2.81 -22.87 0.02
CA LYS A 219 4.03 -23.37 0.65
C LYS A 219 5.33 -22.79 0.09
N LYS A 220 5.31 -22.23 -1.14
CA LYS A 220 6.49 -21.51 -1.69
C LYS A 220 6.69 -20.11 -1.08
N TYR A 221 5.65 -19.58 -0.44
CA TYR A 221 5.66 -18.27 0.22
C TYR A 221 5.65 -18.40 1.75
N LEU A 222 5.04 -19.47 2.28
CA LEU A 222 4.94 -19.78 3.70
C LEU A 222 5.67 -21.09 4.01
N ALA A 223 6.97 -21.10 3.73
CA ALA A 223 7.84 -22.23 3.98
C ALA A 223 8.50 -22.12 5.37
N GLU A 224 8.97 -23.23 5.92
CA GLU A 224 9.59 -23.28 7.26
C GLU A 224 10.80 -22.34 7.35
N GLU A 225 11.58 -22.23 6.26
CA GLU A 225 12.72 -21.30 6.15
C GLU A 225 12.35 -19.81 6.25
N ASN A 226 11.07 -19.45 6.12
CA ASN A 226 10.61 -18.06 6.28
C ASN A 226 10.23 -17.72 7.72
N TYR A 227 10.13 -18.72 8.61
CA TYR A 227 9.86 -18.51 10.03
C TYR A 227 11.18 -18.38 10.80
N VAL A 228 11.25 -17.36 11.64
CA VAL A 228 12.38 -17.11 12.53
C VAL A 228 11.90 -17.24 13.97
N THR A 229 12.79 -17.67 14.87
CA THR A 229 12.43 -17.70 16.29
C THR A 229 12.20 -16.26 16.79
N PRO A 230 11.33 -16.05 17.80
CA PRO A 230 11.15 -14.73 18.40
C PRO A 230 12.47 -14.11 18.87
N ASP A 231 13.40 -14.93 19.38
CA ASP A 231 14.70 -14.51 19.87
C ASP A 231 15.62 -14.07 18.71
N ASP A 232 15.69 -14.83 17.61
CA ASP A 232 16.46 -14.43 16.41
C ASP A 232 15.90 -13.15 15.78
N TYR A 233 14.59 -13.04 15.69
CA TYR A 233 13.92 -11.87 15.12
C TYR A 233 14.17 -10.63 15.97
N THR A 234 14.04 -10.76 17.29
CA THR A 234 14.28 -9.68 18.26
C THR A 234 15.75 -9.28 18.29
N SER A 235 16.65 -10.25 18.38
CA SER A 235 18.09 -10.00 18.42
C SER A 235 18.60 -9.28 17.18
N THR A 236 18.05 -9.63 16.01
CA THR A 236 18.46 -9.04 14.72
C THR A 236 17.85 -7.65 14.48
N ASN A 237 16.59 -7.41 14.86
CA ASN A 237 15.86 -6.20 14.45
C ASN A 237 15.58 -5.21 15.59
N PHE A 238 15.48 -5.67 16.84
CA PHE A 238 14.94 -4.87 17.96
C PHE A 238 15.84 -4.82 19.19
N THR A 239 17.04 -5.40 19.14
CA THR A 239 18.05 -5.19 20.19
C THR A 239 18.70 -3.83 20.02
N ALA A 240 18.62 -2.98 21.04
CA ALA A 240 19.27 -1.67 21.09
C ALA A 240 20.80 -1.81 20.99
N THR A 241 21.43 -1.06 20.09
CA THR A 241 22.91 -0.95 20.02
C THR A 241 23.45 -0.19 21.22
N ALA A 242 24.78 -0.20 21.41
CA ALA A 242 25.43 0.63 22.43
C ALA A 242 25.10 2.13 22.26
N ILE A 243 24.99 2.61 21.01
CA ILE A 243 24.59 4.00 20.71
C ILE A 243 23.13 4.23 21.08
N ASP A 244 22.24 3.30 20.74
CA ASP A 244 20.82 3.40 21.12
C ASP A 244 20.69 3.50 22.65
N GLN A 245 21.40 2.66 23.39
CA GLN A 245 21.41 2.68 24.85
C GLN A 245 21.97 4.00 25.40
N GLN A 246 22.96 4.61 24.74
CA GLN A 246 23.50 5.91 25.13
C GLN A 246 22.47 7.03 24.93
N ILE A 247 21.79 7.04 23.78
CA ILE A 247 20.75 8.04 23.45
C ILE A 247 19.54 7.89 24.39
N LEU A 248 19.12 6.66 24.70
CA LEU A 248 17.97 6.37 25.59
C LEU A 248 18.17 6.83 27.06
N LYS A 249 19.39 7.23 27.44
CA LYS A 249 19.64 7.88 28.74
C LYS A 249 19.10 9.31 28.77
N ASP A 250 19.01 9.98 27.61
CA ASP A 250 18.37 11.28 27.48
C ASP A 250 16.85 11.13 27.67
N LYS A 251 16.30 11.86 28.64
CA LYS A 251 14.87 11.82 29.00
C LYS A 251 14.07 12.98 28.39
N ASP A 252 14.70 13.80 27.56
CA ASP A 252 14.01 14.82 26.78
C ASP A 252 12.90 14.17 25.93
N PRO A 253 11.62 14.57 26.09
CA PRO A 253 10.51 13.94 25.41
C PRO A 253 10.51 14.16 23.90
N ASN A 254 11.24 15.16 23.38
CA ASN A 254 11.27 15.43 21.94
C ASN A 254 12.62 15.96 21.45
N PHE A 255 13.41 15.06 20.88
CA PHE A 255 14.56 15.35 20.02
C PHE A 255 14.58 14.35 18.86
N ARG A 256 15.34 14.66 17.81
CA ARG A 256 15.55 13.78 16.67
C ARG A 256 16.98 13.27 16.56
N VAL A 257 17.12 12.09 15.97
CA VAL A 257 18.37 11.43 15.63
C VAL A 257 18.53 11.43 14.12
N PHE A 258 19.71 11.78 13.63
CA PHE A 258 20.05 11.67 12.21
C PHE A 258 21.09 10.59 12.01
N ASN A 259 20.65 9.44 11.49
CA ASN A 259 21.49 8.26 11.32
C ASN A 259 22.08 8.17 9.91
N MET A 260 23.38 8.44 9.82
CA MET A 260 24.20 8.35 8.61
C MET A 260 25.07 7.08 8.55
N ALA A 261 24.98 6.18 9.54
CA ALA A 261 25.75 4.94 9.58
C ALA A 261 25.12 3.81 8.74
N GLY A 262 24.73 4.13 7.50
CA GLY A 262 24.04 3.22 6.58
C GLY A 262 23.21 3.95 5.53
N ASP A 263 22.17 3.31 5.00
CA ASP A 263 21.22 3.95 4.08
C ASP A 263 20.24 4.86 4.84
N THR A 264 20.69 6.10 5.06
CA THR A 264 20.01 7.15 5.84
C THR A 264 18.53 7.33 5.50
N TYR A 265 18.11 7.06 4.26
CA TYR A 265 16.75 7.35 3.80
C TYR A 265 15.94 6.11 3.41
N ASN A 266 16.53 4.91 3.54
CA ASN A 266 15.85 3.63 3.31
C ASN A 266 16.00 2.64 4.47
N GLU A 267 16.05 3.13 5.70
CA GLU A 267 16.05 2.30 6.92
C GLU A 267 14.87 2.66 7.85
N SER A 268 14.48 1.74 8.73
CA SER A 268 13.36 1.96 9.68
C SER A 268 13.74 1.67 11.13
N ARG A 269 14.96 1.20 11.38
CA ARG A 269 15.41 0.75 12.70
C ARG A 269 15.59 1.94 13.64
N THR A 270 16.16 3.05 13.16
CA THR A 270 16.32 4.26 13.99
C THR A 270 14.96 4.72 14.52
N SER A 271 13.93 4.70 13.67
CA SER A 271 12.56 5.11 14.02
C SER A 271 11.89 4.23 15.08
N TYR A 272 12.39 3.00 15.29
CA TYR A 272 11.88 2.13 16.35
C TYR A 272 12.31 2.60 17.74
N PHE A 273 13.54 3.10 17.87
CA PHE A 273 14.09 3.55 19.16
C PHE A 273 13.97 5.06 19.37
N HIS A 274 14.06 5.85 18.29
CA HIS A 274 14.21 7.30 18.34
C HIS A 274 13.39 7.98 17.25
N LYS A 275 13.12 9.28 17.37
CA LYS A 275 12.52 10.05 16.28
C LYS A 275 13.59 10.31 15.21
N SER A 276 13.44 9.76 14.01
CA SER A 276 14.45 9.89 12.95
C SER A 276 14.22 11.12 12.08
N VAL A 277 15.30 11.85 11.74
CA VAL A 277 15.31 12.86 10.65
C VAL A 277 15.37 12.19 9.28
N GLY A 278 16.01 11.03 9.20
CA GLY A 278 16.09 10.23 7.99
C GLY A 278 14.94 9.22 7.90
N GLY A 279 15.29 8.00 7.52
CA GLY A 279 14.41 6.86 7.48
C GLY A 279 13.55 6.74 6.21
N TYR A 280 13.01 5.53 6.07
CA TYR A 280 12.08 5.16 5.02
C TYR A 280 10.66 5.59 5.38
N HIS A 281 9.98 6.25 4.43
CA HIS A 281 8.55 6.49 4.53
C HIS A 281 7.91 6.27 3.15
N PRO A 282 6.90 5.37 3.02
CA PRO A 282 6.36 4.97 1.72
C PRO A 282 5.56 6.06 0.98
N ALA A 283 5.13 7.10 1.71
CA ALA A 283 4.42 8.27 1.18
C ALA A 283 5.08 9.56 1.69
N LYS A 284 6.39 9.67 1.51
CA LYS A 284 7.19 10.81 2.01
C LYS A 284 6.68 12.13 1.43
N LEU A 285 6.52 13.15 2.27
CA LEU A 285 6.00 14.46 1.85
C LEU A 285 7.00 15.15 0.91
N ARG A 286 6.50 15.76 -0.17
CA ARG A 286 7.36 16.48 -1.14
C ARG A 286 8.23 17.54 -0.46
N ILE A 287 7.64 18.37 0.42
CA ILE A 287 8.36 19.42 1.16
C ILE A 287 9.53 18.87 2.01
N TYR A 288 9.44 17.63 2.49
CA TYR A 288 10.51 16.99 3.24
C TYR A 288 11.57 16.42 2.29
N GLN A 289 11.12 15.79 1.20
CA GLN A 289 11.99 15.28 0.15
C GLN A 289 12.85 16.40 -0.48
N ASP A 290 12.28 17.57 -0.71
CA ASP A 290 13.01 18.75 -1.19
C ASP A 290 14.15 19.16 -0.24
N VAL A 291 13.90 19.15 1.08
CA VAL A 291 14.92 19.45 2.10
C VAL A 291 15.99 18.37 2.15
N ILE A 292 15.61 17.09 2.03
CA ILE A 292 16.56 15.98 1.93
C ILE A 292 17.49 16.19 0.73
N GLU A 293 16.92 16.30 -0.46
CA GLU A 293 17.66 16.39 -1.72
C GLU A 293 18.59 17.60 -1.75
N LYS A 294 18.15 18.73 -1.20
CA LYS A 294 18.91 19.98 -1.26
C LYS A 294 19.92 20.16 -0.13
N TYR A 295 19.61 19.73 1.09
CA TYR A 295 20.37 20.11 2.28
C TYR A 295 20.87 18.98 3.16
N LEU A 296 20.31 17.77 3.04
CA LEU A 296 20.69 16.66 3.94
C LEU A 296 21.41 15.52 3.20
N SER A 297 21.27 15.43 1.87
CA SER A 297 22.00 14.47 1.04
C SER A 297 23.44 14.92 0.82
N GLY A 298 24.40 13.99 0.91
CA GLY A 298 25.83 14.29 0.79
C GLY A 298 26.38 14.87 2.08
N ARG A 299 26.66 16.19 2.10
CA ARG A 299 27.13 16.90 3.31
C ARG A 299 25.94 17.65 3.95
N PRO A 300 25.40 17.17 5.07
CA PRO A 300 24.24 17.79 5.71
C PRO A 300 24.52 19.22 6.16
N ASN A 301 23.58 20.13 5.90
CA ASN A 301 23.66 21.50 6.38
C ASN A 301 23.35 21.55 7.90
N PRO A 302 24.28 22.04 8.74
CA PRO A 302 24.08 22.09 10.19
C PRO A 302 22.87 22.93 10.62
N GLY A 303 22.64 24.09 9.98
CA GLY A 303 21.49 24.94 10.31
C GLY A 303 20.14 24.27 10.06
N ILE A 304 20.08 23.42 9.02
CA ILE A 304 18.89 22.61 8.73
C ILE A 304 18.70 21.51 9.78
N LEU A 305 19.78 20.80 10.17
CA LEU A 305 19.72 19.83 11.26
C LEU A 305 19.28 20.47 12.59
N ASN A 306 19.77 21.67 12.89
CA ASN A 306 19.45 22.40 14.11
C ASN A 306 17.97 22.76 14.19
N MET A 307 17.39 23.29 13.09
CA MET A 307 15.96 23.63 13.06
C MET A 307 15.04 22.41 13.05
N LEU A 308 15.53 21.25 12.60
CA LEU A 308 14.83 19.96 12.66
C LEU A 308 14.97 19.30 14.05
N ASN A 309 15.46 20.02 15.06
CA ASN A 309 15.60 19.52 16.43
C ASN A 309 16.47 18.24 16.49
N THR A 310 17.52 18.18 15.67
CA THR A 310 18.46 17.06 15.62
C THR A 310 19.47 17.19 16.75
N LYS A 311 19.39 16.35 17.78
CA LYS A 311 20.28 16.39 18.94
C LYS A 311 21.46 15.43 18.82
N TYR A 312 21.26 14.35 18.07
CA TYR A 312 22.26 13.30 17.90
C TYR A 312 22.43 12.95 16.43
N ILE A 313 23.68 12.86 15.99
CA ILE A 313 24.07 12.41 14.66
C ILE A 313 24.86 11.12 14.81
N VAL A 314 24.41 10.06 14.15
CA VAL A 314 25.13 8.78 14.13
C VAL A 314 25.87 8.70 12.82
N ILE A 315 27.19 8.55 12.86
CA ILE A 315 28.03 8.43 11.65
C ILE A 315 28.73 7.08 11.66
N GLN A 316 29.13 6.58 10.49
CA GLN A 316 30.07 5.47 10.44
C GLN A 316 31.49 6.02 10.56
N ASP A 317 32.24 5.55 11.55
CA ASP A 317 33.65 5.90 11.69
C ASP A 317 34.44 5.29 10.51
N PRO A 318 35.12 6.12 9.68
CA PRO A 318 35.88 5.63 8.54
C PRO A 318 37.07 4.72 8.91
N GLN A 319 37.59 4.82 10.14
CA GLN A 319 38.77 4.05 10.58
C GLN A 319 38.38 2.72 11.21
N SER A 320 37.42 2.72 12.14
CA SER A 320 36.99 1.51 12.84
C SER A 320 35.86 0.76 12.14
N GLY A 321 35.16 1.42 11.20
CA GLY A 321 33.94 0.91 10.56
C GLY A 321 32.73 0.82 11.50
N GLN A 322 32.91 1.13 12.80
CA GLN A 322 31.87 1.11 13.81
C GLN A 322 31.07 2.41 13.79
N PRO A 323 29.79 2.39 14.17
CA PRO A 323 29.03 3.63 14.29
C PRO A 323 29.55 4.46 15.48
N GLY A 324 29.60 5.77 15.30
CA GLY A 324 29.96 6.76 16.31
C GLY A 324 28.82 7.75 16.53
N LEU A 325 28.74 8.30 17.75
CA LEU A 325 27.71 9.26 18.15
C LEU A 325 28.32 10.66 18.28
N ILE A 326 27.77 11.62 17.53
CA ILE A 326 28.13 13.03 17.60
C ILE A 326 26.94 13.81 18.19
N PRO A 327 27.08 14.42 19.39
CA PRO A 327 26.07 15.33 19.91
C PRO A 327 26.07 16.64 19.11
N ASN A 328 24.89 17.20 18.88
CA ASN A 328 24.71 18.50 18.26
C ASN A 328 24.34 19.56 19.32
N PRO A 329 25.33 20.36 19.80
CA PRO A 329 25.07 21.35 20.84
C PRO A 329 24.24 22.55 20.32
N ASP A 330 24.21 22.78 19.01
CA ASP A 330 23.54 23.94 18.39
C ASP A 330 22.06 23.67 18.06
N VAL A 331 21.48 22.58 18.56
CA VAL A 331 20.09 22.20 18.32
C VAL A 331 19.13 23.30 18.80
N PHE A 332 18.12 23.64 17.98
CA PHE A 332 17.24 24.77 18.31
C PHE A 332 16.17 24.43 19.34
N GLY A 333 15.92 23.13 19.58
CA GLY A 333 14.84 22.63 20.41
C GLY A 333 13.54 22.41 19.63
N PRO A 334 12.48 21.94 20.31
CA PRO A 334 11.18 21.65 19.69
C PRO A 334 10.41 22.91 19.25
N CYS A 335 10.76 24.07 19.82
CA CYS A 335 10.21 25.37 19.47
C CYS A 335 11.16 26.50 19.86
N TRP A 336 11.11 27.63 19.16
CA TRP A 336 11.86 28.84 19.51
C TRP A 336 11.17 30.11 19.01
N LEU A 337 11.49 31.26 19.62
CA LEU A 337 11.08 32.57 19.15
C LEU A 337 12.15 33.14 18.21
N VAL A 338 11.73 33.76 17.11
CA VAL A 338 12.62 34.44 16.16
C VAL A 338 12.58 35.96 16.35
N LYS A 339 13.67 36.63 15.96
CA LYS A 339 13.80 38.09 15.97
C LYS A 339 13.12 38.76 14.78
N TYR A 340 13.06 38.06 13.65
CA TYR A 340 12.56 38.61 12.40
C TYR A 340 11.73 37.58 11.64
N VAL A 341 10.75 38.04 10.87
CA VAL A 341 10.10 37.23 9.84
C VAL A 341 10.42 37.83 8.47
N LYS A 342 11.18 37.08 7.66
CA LYS A 342 11.48 37.46 6.28
C LYS A 342 10.44 36.83 5.34
N VAL A 343 9.63 37.68 4.74
CA VAL A 343 8.70 37.25 3.67
C VAL A 343 9.47 37.15 2.36
N VAL A 344 9.28 36.05 1.65
CA VAL A 344 9.88 35.77 0.32
C VAL A 344 8.78 35.57 -0.70
N GLU A 345 9.06 35.80 -1.99
CA GLU A 345 8.01 35.87 -3.01
C GLU A 345 7.37 34.51 -3.30
N ASN A 346 8.12 33.42 -3.18
CA ASN A 346 7.62 32.08 -3.51
C ASN A 346 8.41 30.95 -2.83
N ARG A 347 7.93 29.72 -3.00
CA ARG A 347 8.50 28.51 -2.39
C ARG A 347 9.94 28.22 -2.84
N VAL A 348 10.31 28.60 -4.07
CA VAL A 348 11.68 28.40 -4.58
C VAL A 348 12.65 29.31 -3.84
N GLU A 349 12.28 30.58 -3.66
CA GLU A 349 13.07 31.52 -2.86
C GLU A 349 13.10 31.10 -1.38
N ALA A 350 11.99 30.57 -0.85
CA ALA A 350 11.92 30.06 0.52
C ALA A 350 12.93 28.94 0.77
N ILE A 351 12.95 27.91 -0.09
CA ILE A 351 13.91 26.81 0.05
C ILE A 351 15.34 27.24 -0.26
N GLN A 352 15.60 28.34 -0.98
CA GLN A 352 16.96 28.87 -1.15
C GLN A 352 17.42 29.63 0.10
N SER A 353 16.54 30.48 0.63
CA SER A 353 16.84 31.36 1.77
C SER A 353 17.17 30.60 3.05
N ILE A 354 16.56 29.44 3.29
CA ILE A 354 16.84 28.66 4.51
C ILE A 354 18.28 28.14 4.60
N GLY A 355 18.99 28.01 3.46
CA GLY A 355 20.37 27.55 3.46
C GLY A 355 21.41 28.61 3.83
N THR A 356 21.03 29.89 3.77
CA THR A 356 21.94 31.04 3.95
C THR A 356 21.53 31.97 5.09
N THR A 357 20.36 31.75 5.69
CA THR A 357 19.81 32.58 6.75
C THR A 357 20.10 31.97 8.13
N ASN A 358 20.37 32.80 9.14
CA ASN A 358 20.36 32.35 10.53
C ASN A 358 18.92 32.07 10.98
N LEU A 359 18.52 30.80 10.89
CA LEU A 359 17.16 30.34 11.18
C LEU A 359 16.78 30.36 12.67
N LYS A 360 17.76 30.56 13.57
CA LYS A 360 17.46 30.77 14.99
C LYS A 360 16.87 32.15 15.22
N ASP A 361 17.33 33.14 14.46
CA ASP A 361 16.93 34.54 14.58
C ASP A 361 15.89 34.95 13.53
N THR A 362 15.77 34.26 12.40
CA THR A 362 14.86 34.66 11.31
C THR A 362 14.03 33.51 10.80
N ALA A 363 12.70 33.65 10.81
CA ALA A 363 11.80 32.74 10.10
C ALA A 363 11.61 33.19 8.65
N ILE A 364 11.74 32.26 7.71
CA ILE A 364 11.45 32.49 6.28
C ILE A 364 10.01 32.09 6.00
N VAL A 365 9.21 32.98 5.41
CA VAL A 365 7.81 32.71 5.08
C VAL A 365 7.51 33.07 3.63
N ASP A 366 6.94 32.13 2.89
CA ASP A 366 6.42 32.40 1.56
C ASP A 366 5.21 33.35 1.65
N LYS A 367 5.15 34.33 0.75
CA LYS A 367 4.11 35.36 0.66
C LYS A 367 2.67 34.83 0.69
N THR A 368 2.43 33.61 0.22
CA THR A 368 1.12 32.95 0.31
C THR A 368 0.68 32.63 1.74
N PHE A 369 1.63 32.54 2.69
CA PHE A 369 1.38 32.30 4.11
C PHE A 369 1.62 33.54 5.00
N SER A 370 1.86 34.71 4.41
CA SER A 370 2.16 35.94 5.18
C SER A 370 0.92 36.72 5.63
N LYS A 371 -0.26 36.37 5.12
CA LYS A 371 -1.55 36.97 5.51
C LYS A 371 -1.77 36.69 7.00
N ASN A 372 -1.67 37.74 7.84
CA ASN A 372 -1.77 37.71 9.31
C ASN A 372 -0.46 37.48 10.09
N ILE A 373 0.70 37.61 9.46
CA ILE A 373 1.98 37.62 10.19
C ILE A 373 2.24 39.02 10.76
N VAL A 374 2.44 39.08 12.07
CA VAL A 374 2.90 40.28 12.77
C VAL A 374 4.41 40.18 12.95
N GLN A 375 5.15 41.25 12.63
CA GLN A 375 6.59 41.26 12.88
C GLN A 375 6.86 41.18 14.39
N PRO A 376 7.71 40.25 14.84
CA PRO A 376 8.01 40.10 16.25
C PRO A 376 8.79 41.31 16.78
N GLN A 377 8.51 41.69 18.02
CA GLN A 377 9.30 42.60 18.82
C GLN A 377 10.13 41.77 19.77
N TRP A 378 11.34 41.39 19.35
CA TRP A 378 12.17 40.47 20.12
C TRP A 378 12.46 41.00 21.52
N ASP A 379 12.29 40.12 22.51
CA ASP A 379 12.63 40.38 23.91
C ASP A 379 13.16 39.09 24.53
N SER A 380 14.30 39.17 25.22
CA SER A 380 14.92 38.03 25.91
C SER A 380 14.10 37.53 27.11
N ALA A 381 13.20 38.35 27.65
CA ALA A 381 12.24 37.95 28.68
C ALA A 381 11.08 37.11 28.13
N SER A 382 10.87 37.12 26.80
CA SER A 382 9.88 36.27 26.15
C SER A 382 10.39 34.84 25.97
N SER A 383 9.51 33.85 26.11
CA SER A 383 9.86 32.44 25.99
C SER A 383 8.73 31.61 25.39
N VAL A 384 9.10 30.49 24.76
CA VAL A 384 8.18 29.43 24.33
C VAL A 384 8.81 28.07 24.69
N LYS A 385 8.02 27.17 25.26
CA LYS A 385 8.44 25.83 25.63
C LYS A 385 7.38 24.80 25.26
N MET A 386 7.82 23.61 24.90
CA MET A 386 6.94 22.46 24.72
C MET A 386 6.63 21.85 26.09
N ILE A 387 5.37 21.59 26.36
CA ILE A 387 4.89 21.00 27.61
C ILE A 387 4.56 19.52 27.43
N LYS A 388 3.98 19.17 26.29
CA LYS A 388 3.56 17.80 26.00
C LYS A 388 3.74 17.48 24.52
N PHE A 389 4.17 16.26 24.24
CA PHE A 389 4.34 15.74 22.90
C PHE A 389 3.66 14.36 22.79
N ASP A 390 2.50 14.32 22.15
CA ASP A 390 1.78 13.10 21.76
C ASP A 390 1.73 13.00 20.22
N ASN A 391 1.33 11.84 19.70
CA ASN A 391 1.27 11.60 18.25
C ASN A 391 0.22 12.46 17.52
N ASP A 392 -0.88 12.79 18.20
CA ASP A 392 -2.04 13.51 17.66
C ASP A 392 -2.26 14.87 18.34
N ALA A 393 -1.48 15.21 19.36
CA ALA A 393 -1.54 16.50 20.04
C ALA A 393 -0.16 16.95 20.54
N ILE A 394 0.15 18.23 20.36
CA ILE A 394 1.38 18.83 20.87
C ILE A 394 1.02 20.14 21.55
N GLU A 395 1.48 20.31 22.79
CA GLU A 395 1.13 21.44 23.66
C GLU A 395 2.38 22.24 24.00
N TYR A 396 2.24 23.57 23.93
CA TYR A 396 3.29 24.53 24.22
C TYR A 396 2.73 25.64 25.12
N GLU A 397 3.62 26.23 25.90
CA GLU A 397 3.36 27.45 26.67
C GLU A 397 4.28 28.55 26.16
N ALA A 398 3.73 29.75 26.01
CA ALA A 398 4.50 30.95 25.72
C ALA A 398 4.24 32.03 26.78
N ASN A 399 5.28 32.79 27.08
CA ASN A 399 5.19 34.02 27.86
C ASN A 399 5.83 35.13 27.02
N CYS A 400 5.03 36.09 26.58
CA CYS A 400 5.44 37.10 25.60
C CYS A 400 5.25 38.50 26.20
N THR A 401 6.32 39.28 26.28
CA THR A 401 6.28 40.68 26.77
C THR A 401 5.76 41.66 25.72
N GLY A 402 5.84 41.28 24.45
CA GLY A 402 5.31 41.97 23.28
C GLY A 402 4.88 40.96 22.21
N PRO A 403 4.45 41.40 21.01
CA PRO A 403 4.21 40.51 19.88
C PRO A 403 5.45 39.68 19.55
N GLN A 404 5.32 38.36 19.46
CA GLN A 404 6.40 37.43 19.13
C GLN A 404 6.02 36.55 17.93
N PHE A 405 6.99 35.84 17.37
CA PHE A 405 6.76 34.84 16.35
C PHE A 405 7.47 33.54 16.74
N ALA A 406 6.67 32.49 16.98
CA ALA A 406 7.18 31.19 17.35
C ALA A 406 7.31 30.29 16.13
N VAL A 407 8.43 29.58 16.05
CA VAL A 407 8.66 28.47 15.11
C VAL A 407 8.61 27.17 15.89
N PHE A 408 7.90 26.18 15.35
CA PHE A 408 7.79 24.83 15.91
C PHE A 408 8.51 23.87 14.99
N SER A 409 9.38 23.02 15.55
CA SER A 409 10.15 22.02 14.81
C SER A 409 9.29 20.83 14.38
N GLU A 410 8.13 21.09 13.79
CA GLU A 410 7.17 20.09 13.33
C GLU A 410 6.82 20.32 11.87
N VAL A 411 6.74 19.24 11.09
CA VAL A 411 6.52 19.32 9.65
C VAL A 411 5.13 19.93 9.38
N TYR A 412 5.10 20.92 8.49
CA TYR A 412 3.88 21.58 8.04
C TYR A 412 3.03 20.63 7.19
N TYR A 413 1.84 20.31 7.68
CA TYR A 413 0.88 19.48 6.96
C TYR A 413 -0.55 19.99 7.23
N PRO A 414 -1.14 20.79 6.33
CA PRO A 414 -2.41 21.48 6.59
C PRO A 414 -3.64 20.56 6.47
N VAL A 415 -3.46 19.30 6.06
CA VAL A 415 -4.56 18.34 5.84
C VAL A 415 -4.84 17.52 7.11
N GLY A 416 -5.04 18.20 8.23
CA GLY A 416 -5.50 17.57 9.48
C GLY A 416 -4.98 18.21 10.76
N TRP A 417 -3.83 18.88 10.72
CA TRP A 417 -3.35 19.64 11.87
C TRP A 417 -4.10 20.96 11.99
N ASN A 418 -4.62 21.26 13.18
CA ASN A 418 -5.19 22.55 13.55
C ASN A 418 -4.38 23.14 14.70
N ALA A 419 -4.25 24.47 14.74
CA ALA A 419 -3.65 25.19 15.86
C ALA A 419 -4.74 25.87 16.69
N TYR A 420 -4.53 25.90 18.00
CA TYR A 420 -5.38 26.58 18.97
C TYR A 420 -4.50 27.47 19.85
N LEU A 421 -4.87 28.73 20.00
CA LEU A 421 -4.28 29.69 20.92
C LEU A 421 -5.31 30.01 22.01
N ASP A 422 -4.99 29.67 23.26
CA ASP A 422 -5.89 29.82 24.41
C ASP A 422 -7.28 29.20 24.18
N GLY A 423 -7.28 28.00 23.57
CA GLY A 423 -8.49 27.25 23.23
C GLY A 423 -9.24 27.74 21.98
N LYS A 424 -8.85 28.86 21.38
CA LYS A 424 -9.46 29.38 20.15
C LYS A 424 -8.68 28.92 18.93
N LYS A 425 -9.40 28.40 17.93
CA LYS A 425 -8.79 27.98 16.67
C LYS A 425 -8.11 29.17 15.99
N THR A 426 -6.85 28.99 15.59
CA THR A 426 -6.04 30.02 14.94
C THR A 426 -5.33 29.48 13.70
N ASP A 427 -5.08 30.35 12.74
CA ASP A 427 -4.25 30.04 11.59
C ASP A 427 -2.77 29.96 11.98
N TYR A 428 -2.01 29.16 11.25
CA TYR A 428 -0.57 29.02 11.40
C TYR A 428 0.08 28.92 10.01
N ALA A 429 1.34 29.33 9.91
CA ALA A 429 2.05 29.46 8.64
C ALA A 429 3.00 28.30 8.38
N ASN A 430 3.26 28.02 7.10
CA ASN A 430 4.43 27.26 6.68
C ASN A 430 5.66 28.16 6.73
N VAL A 431 6.62 27.81 7.58
CA VAL A 431 7.84 28.60 7.80
C VAL A 431 9.07 27.76 7.59
N ASN A 432 10.19 28.40 7.23
CA ASN A 432 11.44 27.73 6.89
C ASN A 432 11.23 26.58 5.89
N TYR A 433 10.32 26.79 4.94
CA TYR A 433 9.86 25.85 3.91
C TYR A 433 9.12 24.59 4.42
N ILE A 434 9.51 24.05 5.57
CA ILE A 434 9.09 22.72 6.06
C ILE A 434 8.38 22.76 7.42
N LEU A 435 8.57 23.80 8.22
CA LEU A 435 8.11 23.88 9.61
C LEU A 435 6.81 24.66 9.78
N ARG A 436 6.27 24.67 11.00
CA ARG A 436 5.10 25.46 11.40
C ARG A 436 5.55 26.74 12.12
N GLY A 437 4.81 27.83 11.94
CA GLY A 437 5.02 29.06 12.69
C GLY A 437 3.71 29.75 13.07
N LEU A 438 3.72 30.50 14.17
CA LEU A 438 2.55 31.16 14.73
C LEU A 438 2.94 32.54 15.28
N SER A 439 2.14 33.57 14.95
CA SER A 439 2.25 34.89 15.59
C SER A 439 1.60 34.83 16.98
N LEU A 440 2.29 35.33 17.99
CA LEU A 440 1.84 35.34 19.38
C LEU A 440 1.68 36.80 19.84
N PRO A 441 0.52 37.19 20.41
CA PRO A 441 0.39 38.49 21.03
C PRO A 441 1.16 38.57 22.34
N ALA A 442 1.20 39.77 22.94
CA ALA A 442 1.72 39.94 24.28
C ALA A 442 0.81 39.24 25.30
N GLY A 443 1.41 38.55 26.28
CA GLY A 443 0.71 37.81 27.33
C GLY A 443 1.25 36.40 27.54
N LYS A 444 0.58 35.66 28.43
CA LYS A 444 0.79 34.24 28.63
C LYS A 444 -0.20 33.47 27.77
N HIS A 445 0.29 32.50 27.02
CA HIS A 445 -0.50 31.77 26.05
C HIS A 445 -0.28 30.27 26.15
N SER A 446 -1.37 29.52 26.00
CA SER A 446 -1.35 28.09 25.73
C SER A 446 -1.55 27.85 24.24
N ILE A 447 -0.64 27.12 23.62
CA ILE A 447 -0.68 26.79 22.20
C ILE A 447 -0.84 25.28 22.07
N LYS A 448 -1.83 24.85 21.30
CA LYS A 448 -2.09 23.42 21.07
C LYS A 448 -2.23 23.14 19.58
N PHE A 449 -1.40 22.24 19.07
CA PHE A 449 -1.59 21.63 17.76
C PHE A 449 -2.31 20.30 17.95
N VAL A 450 -3.38 20.06 17.19
CA VAL A 450 -4.15 18.80 17.23
C VAL A 450 -4.34 18.25 15.82
N PHE A 451 -4.10 16.95 15.63
CA PHE A 451 -4.33 16.25 14.38
C PHE A 451 -5.73 15.63 14.36
N GLU A 452 -6.67 16.29 13.69
CA GLU A 452 -8.08 15.87 13.63
C GLU A 452 -8.63 15.97 12.20
N PRO A 453 -8.14 15.14 11.26
CA PRO A 453 -8.53 15.18 9.86
C PRO A 453 -10.03 14.87 9.68
N ALA A 454 -10.74 15.80 9.03
CA ALA A 454 -12.16 15.64 8.73
C ALA A 454 -12.47 14.40 7.88
N SER A 455 -11.51 13.96 7.05
CA SER A 455 -11.62 12.76 6.23
C SER A 455 -11.75 11.48 7.06
N VAL A 456 -11.04 11.37 8.18
CA VAL A 456 -11.13 10.21 9.08
C VAL A 456 -12.49 10.17 9.77
N LYS A 457 -12.95 11.30 10.34
CA LYS A 457 -14.27 11.40 10.98
C LYS A 457 -15.41 11.00 10.02
N LYS A 458 -15.37 11.52 8.78
CA LYS A 458 -16.35 11.17 7.74
C LYS A 458 -16.22 9.71 7.29
N GLY A 459 -14.98 9.23 7.06
CA GLY A 459 -14.71 7.87 6.61
C GLY A 459 -15.19 6.81 7.59
N VAL A 460 -14.96 7.00 8.89
CA VAL A 460 -15.44 6.11 9.96
C VAL A 460 -16.97 6.03 9.94
N SER A 461 -17.65 7.17 9.78
CA SER A 461 -19.11 7.23 9.73
C SER A 461 -19.66 6.46 8.52
N ILE A 462 -19.10 6.69 7.33
CA ILE A 462 -19.49 5.99 6.09
C ILE A 462 -19.24 4.48 6.22
N MET A 463 -18.07 4.09 6.74
CA MET A 463 -17.70 2.69 6.95
C MET A 463 -18.72 2.00 7.88
N PHE A 464 -19.08 2.64 8.99
CA PHE A 464 -20.05 2.08 9.94
C PHE A 464 -21.42 1.84 9.30
N VAL A 465 -21.93 2.84 8.57
CA VAL A 465 -23.20 2.73 7.84
C VAL A 465 -23.14 1.63 6.77
N ALA A 466 -22.08 1.58 5.97
CA ALA A 466 -21.91 0.56 4.93
C ALA A 466 -21.86 -0.86 5.53
N SER A 467 -21.16 -1.05 6.65
CA SER A 467 -21.12 -2.33 7.37
C SER A 467 -22.50 -2.77 7.86
N ILE A 468 -23.31 -1.85 8.40
CA ILE A 468 -24.70 -2.15 8.79
C ILE A 468 -25.52 -2.58 7.57
N ILE A 469 -25.41 -1.85 6.45
CA ILE A 469 -26.14 -2.19 5.22
C ILE A 469 -25.77 -3.59 4.73
N ILE A 470 -24.48 -3.94 4.74
CA ILE A 470 -24.03 -5.29 4.34
C ILE A 470 -24.65 -6.36 5.25
N LEU A 471 -24.65 -6.15 6.56
CA LEU A 471 -25.26 -7.09 7.51
C LEU A 471 -26.77 -7.23 7.28
N LEU A 472 -27.48 -6.13 7.02
CA LEU A 472 -28.90 -6.14 6.72
C LEU A 472 -29.22 -6.86 5.41
N VAL A 473 -28.41 -6.67 4.37
CA VAL A 473 -28.57 -7.38 3.09
C VAL A 473 -28.34 -8.88 3.28
N PHE A 474 -27.32 -9.26 4.04
CA PHE A 474 -27.02 -10.66 4.32
C PHE A 474 -28.13 -11.32 5.16
N ALA A 475 -28.54 -10.68 6.26
CA ALA A 475 -29.63 -11.15 7.12
C ALA A 475 -30.97 -11.22 6.35
N GLY A 476 -31.27 -10.22 5.53
CA GLY A 476 -32.44 -10.21 4.65
C GLY A 476 -32.40 -11.35 3.63
N GLY A 477 -31.24 -11.63 3.05
CA GLY A 477 -31.04 -12.78 2.16
C GLY A 477 -31.30 -14.12 2.84
N LEU A 478 -30.75 -14.32 4.05
CA LEU A 478 -31.01 -15.51 4.87
C LEU A 478 -32.49 -15.63 5.24
N PHE A 479 -33.11 -14.55 5.70
CA PHE A 479 -34.53 -14.53 6.05
C PHE A 479 -35.42 -14.90 4.86
N MET A 480 -35.16 -14.33 3.68
CA MET A 480 -35.90 -14.68 2.46
C MET A 480 -35.71 -16.14 2.05
N HIS A 481 -34.50 -16.70 2.23
CA HIS A 481 -34.22 -18.10 1.96
C HIS A 481 -34.99 -19.02 2.91
N PHE A 482 -34.89 -18.81 4.23
CA PHE A 482 -35.61 -19.60 5.22
C PHE A 482 -37.13 -19.48 5.08
N ARG A 483 -37.65 -18.30 4.76
CA ARG A 483 -39.08 -18.11 4.49
C ARG A 483 -39.55 -18.91 3.27
N ARG A 484 -38.76 -18.99 2.21
CA ARG A 484 -39.08 -19.81 1.02
C ARG A 484 -39.04 -21.30 1.34
N GLU A 485 -38.09 -21.76 2.15
CA GLU A 485 -38.05 -23.16 2.59
C GLU A 485 -39.28 -23.52 3.42
N MET A 486 -39.66 -22.69 4.39
CA MET A 486 -40.89 -22.93 5.18
C MET A 486 -42.15 -22.98 4.30
N GLN A 487 -42.30 -22.03 3.37
CA GLN A 487 -43.45 -22.01 2.45
C GLN A 487 -43.47 -23.19 1.46
N SER A 488 -42.31 -23.74 1.09
CA SER A 488 -42.22 -24.92 0.22
C SER A 488 -42.38 -26.25 0.98
N GLY A 489 -42.02 -26.30 2.27
CA GLY A 489 -42.34 -27.39 3.19
C GLY A 489 -43.84 -27.50 3.48
N ASP A 490 -44.51 -26.37 3.74
CA ASP A 490 -45.96 -26.34 3.96
C ASP A 490 -46.73 -26.82 2.71
N ARG A 491 -46.34 -26.38 1.50
CA ARG A 491 -46.95 -26.85 0.24
C ARG A 491 -46.78 -28.35 -0.01
N LYS A 492 -45.71 -28.97 0.48
CA LYS A 492 -45.53 -30.44 0.39
C LYS A 492 -46.35 -31.18 1.45
N SER A 493 -46.63 -30.58 2.60
CA SER A 493 -47.52 -31.17 3.62
C SER A 493 -49.01 -31.01 3.28
N SER A 494 -49.39 -29.95 2.58
CA SER A 494 -50.77 -29.66 2.17
C SER A 494 -51.12 -30.17 0.76
N GLY A 495 -50.16 -30.75 0.04
CA GLY A 495 -50.29 -31.25 -1.34
C GLY A 495 -50.86 -32.67 -1.44
N GLY A 496 -51.93 -32.95 -0.70
CA GLY A 496 -52.70 -34.18 -0.75
C GLY A 496 -54.18 -33.90 -0.99
N LYS A 497 -54.52 -33.11 -2.04
CA LYS A 497 -55.82 -33.11 -2.75
C LYS A 497 -55.84 -32.05 -3.86
N SER A 498 -56.07 -32.53 -5.09
CA SER A 498 -56.74 -31.91 -6.26
C SER A 498 -56.54 -30.41 -6.54
N TYR A 499 -56.04 -30.05 -7.73
CA TYR A 499 -56.86 -29.65 -8.88
C TYR A 499 -55.98 -29.36 -10.10
N GLY A 500 -56.33 -29.98 -11.23
CA GLY A 500 -55.88 -29.52 -12.54
C GLY A 500 -56.75 -28.36 -13.03
N LYS A 501 -56.13 -27.39 -13.69
CA LYS A 501 -56.58 -26.77 -14.95
C LYS A 501 -55.73 -25.53 -15.25
N ASP A 502 -55.36 -25.44 -16.52
CA ASP A 502 -55.03 -24.25 -17.33
C ASP A 502 -53.88 -23.37 -16.88
N ILE A 503 -52.84 -23.23 -17.72
CA ILE A 503 -52.55 -22.02 -18.51
C ILE A 503 -51.72 -22.45 -19.74
N ALA A 504 -52.19 -22.02 -20.92
CA ALA A 504 -51.57 -22.12 -22.23
C ALA A 504 -50.59 -20.96 -22.50
#